data_AF-A0AAF1B3H2-F1
#
_entry.id   AF-A0AAF1B3H2-F1
#
_cell.length_a   1.000
_cell.length_b   1.000
_cell.length_c   1.000
_cell.angle_alpha   90.00
_cell.angle_beta   90.00
_cell.angle_gamma   90.00
#
_symmetry.space_group_name_H-M   'P 1'
#
loop_
_entity.id
_entity.type
_entity.pdbx_description
1 polymer ?
#
loop_
_entity_poly.entity_id
_entity_poly.type
_entity_poly.pdbx_seq_one_letter_code
_entity_poly.pdbx_strand_id
1 'polypeptide(L)'
;MGCAKSRFLLFLGFMLLTQNQLVIGRFVVEKNSFRVTSPESLKGSHDSAIGNFGIPQYGGRMAGTVVYPKQNRKGCNSFDDFGISFKSRPGALPTFVLVDRGDCFFALKVWNVQNAGASAVLVADNVEEPLITMDTPEEDVQSAKYIQNITIPSALLHKTFSEKLKQALSNGEMLNVNLDWRESVPHPDERVEYELWTNSNDECGLKCDILMDFVKDFKGAAQILEKGGFTQFTPHYITWYCPTAFTISKQCKSQCINHGRYCAPDPEQDFSSGYDGKDVVIENLRQLCVFKVANETQKPWVWWDYVTDFQIRCPMKEKKYNKECADKVIRSLGLDSENIEKCMGDPNADSDNPVLKEEQDAQIGKGSRGDVTILPTLVVNNRQYRGKLAKGAVLKAICSGFEETTEPAVCLSGDVETNECLNNNGGCWQDKSANISACKDTYRGRVCECPFTDGVQFKGDGYTFCAASGPGRCKVNNGGCWHETRDGHTFSACLDDGDTKCVCPPGFKGDGVKSCEDIDECDEKKVCQCPECSCKDTWGGYECTCSEDLLYIREHDTCISKTTAQVKSAWAAIWFILIGLAIAGGGAYMVYKYRLRSYMDSEIRAIMSQYMPLDSQSEVPDHQSEDRA
;
A
#
# COMPACT_ATOMS: atom_id res chain seq x y z
N MET A 1 -74.26 -17.48 39.18
CA MET A 1 -74.29 -17.58 37.70
C MET A 1 -73.77 -16.24 37.18
N GLY A 2 -72.68 -16.07 36.45
CA GLY A 2 -71.78 -16.94 35.70
C GLY A 2 -71.16 -16.03 34.63
N CYS A 3 -69.86 -16.19 34.35
CA CYS A 3 -69.08 -15.57 33.26
C CYS A 3 -68.76 -14.07 33.32
N ALA A 4 -67.46 -13.80 33.53
CA ALA A 4 -66.55 -13.06 32.62
C ALA A 4 -65.53 -12.21 33.41
N LYS A 5 -64.56 -12.91 34.03
CA LYS A 5 -63.22 -12.35 34.27
C LYS A 5 -62.43 -12.45 32.97
N SER A 6 -61.52 -11.49 32.77
CA SER A 6 -60.49 -11.44 31.73
C SER A 6 -60.89 -10.74 30.43
N ARG A 7 -60.51 -9.45 30.33
CA ARG A 7 -59.97 -8.75 29.13
C ARG A 7 -59.93 -7.22 29.35
N PHE A 8 -59.29 -6.76 30.42
CA PHE A 8 -59.10 -5.31 30.64
C PHE A 8 -57.65 -4.90 30.97
N LEU A 9 -56.68 -5.74 30.60
CA LEU A 9 -55.25 -5.52 30.87
C LEU A 9 -54.35 -5.71 29.63
N LEU A 10 -54.87 -5.41 28.43
CA LEU A 10 -54.14 -5.57 27.17
C LEU A 10 -54.10 -4.30 26.30
N PHE A 11 -54.32 -3.12 26.89
CA PHE A 11 -54.33 -1.84 26.15
C PHE A 11 -53.31 -0.80 26.66
N LEU A 12 -52.30 -1.22 27.44
CA LEU A 12 -51.22 -0.34 27.93
C LEU A 12 -49.81 -0.85 27.62
N GLY A 13 -49.69 -1.82 26.71
CA GLY A 13 -48.42 -2.47 26.35
C GLY A 13 -48.10 -2.47 24.85
N PHE A 14 -48.61 -1.51 24.07
CA PHE A 14 -48.34 -1.41 22.63
C PHE A 14 -48.13 0.04 22.18
N MET A 15 -47.39 0.81 22.99
CA MET A 15 -46.96 2.17 22.65
C MET A 15 -45.46 2.37 22.94
N LEU A 16 -44.66 1.38 22.56
CA LEU A 16 -43.19 1.43 22.51
C LEU A 16 -42.78 0.44 21.41
N LEU A 17 -41.92 0.90 20.48
CA LEU A 17 -41.44 0.22 19.25
C LEU A 17 -42.17 0.59 17.95
N THR A 18 -42.40 1.88 17.73
CA THR A 18 -42.08 2.45 16.41
C THR A 18 -41.02 3.53 16.63
N GLN A 19 -39.79 3.10 16.92
CA GLN A 19 -38.65 3.90 16.53
C GLN A 19 -38.68 3.91 15.00
N ASN A 20 -39.34 4.93 14.44
CA ASN A 20 -38.87 5.45 13.17
C ASN A 20 -37.42 5.86 13.44
N GLN A 21 -36.48 4.96 13.13
CA GLN A 21 -35.14 5.40 12.80
C GLN A 21 -35.32 6.28 11.56
N LEU A 22 -35.55 7.56 11.80
CA LEU A 22 -35.06 8.58 10.89
C LEU A 22 -33.56 8.30 10.79
N VAL A 23 -33.18 7.56 9.75
CA VAL A 23 -31.80 7.47 9.31
C VAL A 23 -31.49 8.87 8.79
N ILE A 24 -31.11 9.75 9.71
CA ILE A 24 -30.58 11.06 9.38
C ILE A 24 -29.19 10.76 8.82
N GLY A 25 -29.03 10.95 7.52
CA GLY A 25 -27.72 10.89 6.87
C GLY A 25 -26.71 11.72 7.65
N ARG A 26 -25.56 11.14 7.99
CA ARG A 26 -24.54 11.74 8.84
C ARG A 26 -23.40 12.21 7.97
N PHE A 27 -23.48 13.44 7.46
CA PHE A 27 -22.33 14.08 6.82
C PHE A 27 -21.20 14.28 7.84
N VAL A 28 -20.04 13.70 7.59
CA VAL A 28 -18.86 13.81 8.46
C VAL A 28 -17.85 14.76 7.83
N VAL A 29 -17.45 15.77 8.60
CA VAL A 29 -16.43 16.73 8.18
C VAL A 29 -15.05 16.17 8.45
N GLU A 30 -14.21 16.19 7.43
CA GLU A 30 -12.84 15.72 7.52
C GLU A 30 -11.98 16.76 8.23
N LYS A 31 -11.38 16.30 9.33
CA LYS A 31 -10.60 17.14 10.24
C LYS A 31 -9.13 16.79 10.12
N ASN A 32 -8.28 17.80 10.23
CA ASN A 32 -6.85 17.65 10.47
C ASN A 32 -6.42 18.35 11.75
N SER A 33 -5.23 17.99 12.24
CA SER A 33 -4.65 18.58 13.44
C SER A 33 -3.99 19.91 13.10
N PHE A 34 -4.62 21.02 13.49
CA PHE A 34 -4.01 22.34 13.52
C PHE A 34 -3.28 22.56 14.84
N ARG A 35 -1.94 22.65 14.80
CA ARG A 35 -1.13 22.80 16.00
C ARG A 35 -0.53 24.20 16.09
N VAL A 36 -0.80 24.90 17.18
CA VAL A 36 -0.11 26.15 17.52
C VAL A 36 1.18 25.80 18.26
N THR A 37 2.30 26.33 17.78
CA THR A 37 3.64 26.11 18.35
C THR A 37 4.13 27.30 19.18
N SER A 38 3.71 28.51 18.82
CA SER A 38 3.96 29.76 19.54
C SER A 38 2.77 30.69 19.31
N PRO A 39 2.33 31.48 20.29
CA PRO A 39 2.87 31.66 21.66
C PRO A 39 2.52 30.50 22.61
N GLU A 40 3.25 30.35 23.73
CA GLU A 40 2.99 29.30 24.75
C GLU A 40 1.58 29.36 25.33
N SER A 41 0.97 30.55 25.40
CA SER A 41 -0.40 30.77 25.89
C SER A 41 -1.47 30.07 25.05
N LEU A 42 -1.21 29.85 23.77
CA LEU A 42 -2.13 29.24 22.80
C LEU A 42 -1.63 27.91 22.26
N LYS A 43 -0.52 27.39 22.80
CA LYS A 43 0.12 26.16 22.33
C LYS A 43 -0.79 24.96 22.58
N GLY A 44 -1.05 24.20 21.53
CA GLY A 44 -1.96 23.07 21.57
C GLY A 44 -2.35 22.60 20.17
N SER A 45 -3.00 21.44 20.12
CA SER A 45 -3.63 20.93 18.90
C SER A 45 -5.13 21.21 18.94
N HIS A 46 -5.67 21.62 17.79
CA HIS A 46 -7.06 21.96 17.58
C HIS A 46 -7.56 21.32 16.29
N ASP A 47 -8.84 21.01 16.24
CA ASP A 47 -9.47 20.53 15.02
C ASP A 47 -9.59 21.68 14.02
N SER A 48 -9.27 21.40 12.76
CA SER A 48 -9.61 22.25 11.62
C SER A 48 -10.20 21.43 10.49
N ALA A 49 -11.10 22.02 9.70
CA ALA A 49 -11.69 21.33 8.55
C ALA A 49 -10.93 21.67 7.27
N ILE A 50 -10.53 20.65 6.51
CA ILE A 50 -9.78 20.81 5.27
C ILE A 50 -10.73 21.29 4.16
N GLY A 51 -10.31 22.26 3.35
CA GLY A 51 -11.08 22.69 2.19
C GLY A 51 -11.14 21.66 1.07
N ASN A 52 -12.25 21.62 0.33
CA ASN A 52 -12.42 20.72 -0.81
C ASN A 52 -11.72 21.21 -2.09
N PHE A 53 -10.67 22.02 -1.94
CA PHE A 53 -9.90 22.64 -3.02
C PHE A 53 -8.48 22.96 -2.52
N GLY A 54 -7.56 23.20 -3.44
CA GLY A 54 -6.13 23.27 -3.14
C GLY A 54 -5.50 21.89 -3.02
N ILE A 55 -4.22 21.86 -2.64
CA ILE A 55 -3.43 20.62 -2.56
C ILE A 55 -2.97 20.43 -1.12
N PRO A 56 -3.77 19.72 -0.28
CA PRO A 56 -3.31 19.30 1.03
C PRO A 56 -2.08 18.39 0.92
N GLN A 57 -1.18 18.49 1.88
CA GLN A 57 0.05 17.71 1.93
C GLN A 57 -0.19 16.42 2.71
N TYR A 58 -1.08 15.54 2.23
CA TYR A 58 -1.30 14.20 2.79
C TYR A 58 0.05 13.50 3.04
N GLY A 59 0.17 12.79 4.16
CA GLY A 59 1.45 12.20 4.60
C GLY A 59 2.51 13.19 5.11
N GLY A 60 2.23 14.49 5.09
CA GLY A 60 3.19 15.54 5.44
C GLY A 60 2.64 16.57 6.42
N ARG A 61 3.46 17.60 6.66
CA ARG A 61 3.15 18.74 7.52
C ARG A 61 3.68 20.04 6.94
N MET A 62 3.02 21.15 7.25
CA MET A 62 3.44 22.48 6.81
C MET A 62 3.45 23.43 8.01
N ALA A 63 4.64 23.89 8.39
CA ALA A 63 4.84 24.92 9.39
C ALA A 63 4.82 26.31 8.73
N GLY A 64 4.20 27.28 9.39
CA GLY A 64 4.08 28.64 8.89
C GLY A 64 3.82 29.65 10.00
N THR A 65 3.97 30.93 9.66
CA THR A 65 3.63 32.05 10.54
C THR A 65 2.29 32.66 10.12
N VAL A 66 1.43 32.97 11.07
CA VAL A 66 0.08 33.48 10.78
C VAL A 66 0.08 35.00 10.71
N VAL A 67 -0.51 35.54 9.65
CA VAL A 67 -0.73 36.97 9.45
C VAL A 67 -2.23 37.24 9.31
N TYR A 68 -2.71 38.25 10.03
CA TYR A 68 -4.07 38.74 9.90
C TYR A 68 -4.05 40.14 9.24
N PRO A 69 -4.64 40.29 8.04
CA PRO A 69 -4.50 41.52 7.28
C PRO A 69 -5.30 42.67 7.91
N LYS A 70 -4.74 43.88 7.90
CA LYS A 70 -5.40 45.07 8.46
C LYS A 70 -6.60 45.51 7.63
N GLN A 71 -6.52 45.36 6.31
CA GLN A 71 -7.55 45.68 5.32
C GLN A 71 -7.94 44.41 4.56
N ASN A 72 -9.13 44.40 3.94
CA ASN A 72 -9.65 43.22 3.22
C ASN A 72 -9.66 41.93 4.06
N ARG A 73 -10.07 42.02 5.34
CA ARG A 73 -10.08 40.90 6.31
C ARG A 73 -10.90 39.69 5.86
N LYS A 74 -11.92 39.90 5.03
CA LYS A 74 -12.73 38.83 4.46
C LYS A 74 -12.14 38.23 3.17
N GLY A 75 -11.09 38.82 2.60
CA GLY A 75 -10.41 38.30 1.40
C GLY A 75 -11.25 38.28 0.13
N CYS A 76 -12.31 39.08 0.03
CA CYS A 76 -13.23 39.05 -1.12
C CYS A 76 -12.75 39.87 -2.32
N ASN A 77 -11.83 40.82 -2.10
CA ASN A 77 -11.21 41.61 -3.16
C ASN A 77 -9.74 41.19 -3.36
N SER A 78 -9.12 41.64 -4.46
CA SER A 78 -7.68 41.46 -4.66
C SER A 78 -6.90 42.21 -3.57
N PHE A 79 -5.85 41.59 -3.04
CA PHE A 79 -4.97 42.25 -2.06
C PHE A 79 -3.98 43.22 -2.72
N ASP A 80 -3.75 43.08 -4.03
CA ASP A 80 -2.93 44.01 -4.82
C ASP A 80 -3.56 45.41 -4.85
N ASP A 81 -4.90 45.50 -4.83
CA ASP A 81 -5.65 46.77 -4.76
C ASP A 81 -5.33 47.56 -3.49
N PHE A 82 -4.86 46.87 -2.45
CA PHE A 82 -4.47 47.45 -1.16
C PHE A 82 -2.93 47.52 -0.98
N GLY A 83 -2.16 47.12 -2.00
CA GLY A 83 -0.70 47.04 -1.93
C GLY A 83 -0.18 46.02 -0.91
N ILE A 84 -0.96 44.98 -0.60
CA ILE A 84 -0.63 43.96 0.40
C ILE A 84 -0.06 42.73 -0.31
N SER A 85 1.13 42.28 0.10
CA SER A 85 1.71 41.01 -0.32
C SER A 85 2.08 40.14 0.88
N PHE A 86 1.84 38.85 0.75
CA PHE A 86 2.14 37.84 1.78
C PHE A 86 3.35 36.97 1.42
N LYS A 87 4.07 37.32 0.35
CA LYS A 87 5.28 36.60 -0.08
C LYS A 87 6.31 36.55 1.06
N SER A 88 6.64 35.34 1.50
CA SER A 88 7.68 35.12 2.50
C SER A 88 9.06 35.46 1.92
N ARG A 89 9.94 35.97 2.77
CA ARG A 89 11.35 36.19 2.39
C ARG A 89 12.07 34.84 2.28
N PRO A 90 13.05 34.67 1.38
CA PRO A 90 13.87 33.46 1.34
C PRO A 90 14.46 33.15 2.72
N GLY A 91 14.27 31.92 3.21
CA GLY A 91 14.73 31.47 4.54
C GLY A 91 13.79 31.82 5.71
N ALA A 92 12.71 32.58 5.49
CA ALA A 92 11.67 32.78 6.49
C ALA A 92 10.61 31.67 6.44
N LEU A 93 9.85 31.51 7.53
CA LEU A 93 8.70 30.59 7.53
C LEU A 93 7.65 31.03 6.49
N PRO A 94 6.98 30.08 5.82
CA PRO A 94 5.84 30.35 4.95
C PRO A 94 4.76 31.17 5.64
N THR A 95 4.14 32.11 4.92
CA THR A 95 3.10 32.98 5.46
C THR A 95 1.74 32.31 5.31
N PHE A 96 1.05 32.09 6.43
CA PHE A 96 -0.34 31.65 6.48
C PHE A 96 -1.23 32.84 6.75
N VAL A 97 -2.30 33.02 5.98
CA VAL A 97 -3.16 34.19 6.12
C VAL A 97 -4.48 33.79 6.77
N LEU A 98 -4.82 34.47 7.87
CA LEU A 98 -6.11 34.33 8.53
C LEU A 98 -7.11 35.30 7.89
N VAL A 99 -8.26 34.80 7.45
CA VAL A 99 -9.36 35.59 6.87
C VAL A 99 -10.70 35.25 7.51
N ASP A 100 -11.62 36.20 7.51
CA ASP A 100 -12.96 36.02 8.08
C ASP A 100 -13.93 35.38 7.07
N ARG A 101 -14.79 34.47 7.56
CA ARG A 101 -15.95 33.96 6.81
C ARG A 101 -16.99 35.07 6.57
N GLY A 102 -17.63 35.04 5.40
CA GLY A 102 -18.70 35.96 4.99
C GLY A 102 -18.42 36.73 3.69
N ASP A 103 -19.45 37.39 3.14
CA ASP A 103 -19.50 38.22 1.93
C ASP A 103 -19.21 37.54 0.58
N CYS A 104 -18.35 36.52 0.54
CA CYS A 104 -17.99 35.78 -0.67
C CYS A 104 -17.69 34.31 -0.38
N PHE A 105 -17.64 33.50 -1.43
CA PHE A 105 -17.36 32.06 -1.36
C PHE A 105 -15.93 31.75 -0.89
N PHE A 106 -15.75 30.57 -0.28
CA PHE A 106 -14.45 30.15 0.25
C PHE A 106 -13.36 30.09 -0.82
N ALA A 107 -13.65 29.54 -2.01
CA ALA A 107 -12.69 29.44 -3.10
C ALA A 107 -12.17 30.83 -3.53
N LEU A 108 -13.04 31.84 -3.63
CA LEU A 108 -12.62 33.19 -4.00
C LEU A 108 -11.67 33.81 -2.95
N LYS A 109 -11.94 33.58 -1.65
CA LYS A 109 -11.05 34.02 -0.57
C LYS A 109 -9.66 33.44 -0.74
N VAL A 110 -9.60 32.13 -0.93
CA VAL A 110 -8.33 31.41 -1.05
C VAL A 110 -7.59 31.80 -2.32
N TRP A 111 -8.30 32.00 -3.42
CA TRP A 111 -7.73 32.49 -4.67
C TRP A 111 -7.07 33.87 -4.52
N ASN A 112 -7.76 34.83 -3.92
CA ASN A 112 -7.22 36.18 -3.72
C ASN A 112 -6.00 36.18 -2.80
N VAL A 113 -6.04 35.37 -1.73
CA VAL A 113 -4.93 35.22 -0.79
C VAL A 113 -3.73 34.53 -1.45
N GLN A 114 -3.97 33.52 -2.30
CA GLN A 114 -2.93 32.85 -3.07
C GLN A 114 -2.22 33.80 -4.03
N ASN A 115 -2.98 34.61 -4.77
CA ASN A 115 -2.41 35.58 -5.72
C ASN A 115 -1.51 36.61 -5.02
N ALA A 116 -1.85 36.95 -3.78
CA ALA A 116 -1.04 37.83 -2.94
C ALA A 116 0.25 37.18 -2.40
N GLY A 117 0.46 35.88 -2.64
CA GLY A 117 1.69 35.14 -2.37
C GLY A 117 1.73 34.40 -1.03
N ALA A 118 0.57 34.12 -0.42
CA ALA A 118 0.49 33.29 0.78
C ALA A 118 0.75 31.82 0.47
N SER A 119 1.13 31.04 1.48
CA SER A 119 1.39 29.60 1.34
C SER A 119 0.27 28.71 1.89
N ALA A 120 -0.60 29.25 2.74
CA ALA A 120 -1.82 28.58 3.21
C ALA A 120 -2.85 29.61 3.68
N VAL A 121 -4.12 29.20 3.74
CA VAL A 121 -5.22 30.06 4.20
C VAL A 121 -5.95 29.43 5.39
N LEU A 122 -6.14 30.22 6.43
CA LEU A 122 -6.97 29.88 7.58
C LEU A 122 -8.24 30.72 7.50
N VAL A 123 -9.39 30.07 7.45
CA VAL A 123 -10.68 30.76 7.46
C VAL A 123 -11.23 30.71 8.87
N ALA A 124 -11.47 31.88 9.47
CA ALA A 124 -12.11 32.01 10.76
C ALA A 124 -13.63 31.96 10.59
N ASP A 125 -14.28 30.99 11.24
CA ASP A 125 -15.74 30.95 11.26
C ASP A 125 -16.33 32.17 11.99
N ASN A 126 -17.46 32.65 11.50
CA ASN A 126 -18.23 33.75 12.09
C ASN A 126 -19.43 33.25 12.91
N VAL A 127 -19.81 31.98 12.75
CA VAL A 127 -20.90 31.32 13.48
C VAL A 127 -20.31 30.33 14.50
N GLU A 128 -20.95 30.23 15.67
CA GLU A 128 -20.58 29.20 16.65
C GLU A 128 -21.33 27.90 16.30
N GLU A 129 -20.71 27.10 15.43
CA GLU A 129 -21.27 25.84 14.94
C GLU A 129 -20.18 24.75 14.85
N PRO A 130 -20.57 23.46 14.71
CA PRO A 130 -19.64 22.41 14.31
C PRO A 130 -18.93 22.80 13.01
N LEU A 131 -17.65 22.45 12.86
CA LEU A 131 -16.92 22.70 11.61
C LEU A 131 -17.70 22.13 10.43
N ILE A 132 -17.70 22.89 9.34
CA ILE A 132 -18.29 22.51 8.05
C ILE A 132 -17.21 22.25 7.02
N THR A 133 -17.51 21.42 6.03
CA THR A 133 -16.65 21.28 4.85
C THR A 133 -16.71 22.57 4.05
N MET A 134 -15.56 23.18 3.76
CA MET A 134 -15.50 24.34 2.87
C MET A 134 -15.71 23.85 1.45
N ASP A 135 -16.95 23.91 1.00
CA ASP A 135 -17.35 23.63 -0.37
C ASP A 135 -17.95 24.89 -1.02
N THR A 136 -17.93 24.94 -2.35
CA THR A 136 -18.55 26.02 -3.11
C THR A 136 -19.91 25.59 -3.63
N PRO A 137 -20.93 26.47 -3.63
CA PRO A 137 -22.25 26.14 -4.15
C PRO A 137 -22.18 25.65 -5.59
N GLU A 138 -23.03 24.68 -5.91
CA GLU A 138 -22.89 23.86 -7.12
C GLU A 138 -23.12 24.62 -8.43
N GLU A 139 -23.78 25.77 -8.39
CA GLU A 139 -24.31 26.50 -9.55
C GLU A 139 -23.42 27.65 -10.06
N ASP A 140 -22.30 27.98 -9.40
CA ASP A 140 -21.47 29.12 -9.82
C ASP A 140 -20.28 28.72 -10.70
N VAL A 141 -20.45 28.90 -12.01
CA VAL A 141 -19.43 28.67 -13.04
C VAL A 141 -18.16 29.50 -12.82
N GLN A 142 -18.26 30.69 -12.19
CA GLN A 142 -17.07 31.51 -11.90
C GLN A 142 -16.24 30.88 -10.77
N SER A 143 -16.90 30.30 -9.77
CA SER A 143 -16.24 29.61 -8.66
C SER A 143 -15.41 28.41 -9.13
N ALA A 144 -15.88 27.69 -10.15
CA ALA A 144 -15.18 26.53 -10.72
C ALA A 144 -13.80 26.90 -11.34
N LYS A 145 -13.67 28.10 -11.93
CA LYS A 145 -12.40 28.58 -12.49
C LYS A 145 -11.32 28.83 -11.43
N TYR A 146 -11.72 29.28 -10.25
CA TYR A 146 -10.78 29.50 -9.15
C TYR A 146 -10.32 28.16 -8.57
N ILE A 147 -11.24 27.23 -8.35
CA ILE A 147 -10.96 25.92 -7.73
C ILE A 147 -9.87 25.15 -8.47
N GLN A 148 -9.88 25.15 -9.80
CA GLN A 148 -8.85 24.49 -10.60
C GLN A 148 -7.45 25.07 -10.38
N ASN A 149 -7.34 26.36 -10.10
CA ASN A 149 -6.08 27.09 -10.03
C ASN A 149 -5.58 27.30 -8.59
N ILE A 150 -6.39 26.98 -7.58
CA ILE A 150 -5.95 26.99 -6.18
C ILE A 150 -5.02 25.80 -5.95
N THR A 151 -3.83 26.08 -5.46
CA THR A 151 -2.78 25.12 -5.13
C THR A 151 -2.44 25.11 -3.64
N ILE A 152 -2.70 26.22 -2.93
CA ILE A 152 -2.41 26.31 -1.49
C ILE A 152 -3.48 25.59 -0.64
N PRO A 153 -3.08 24.95 0.47
CA PRO A 153 -4.04 24.34 1.38
C PRO A 153 -4.87 25.40 2.12
N SER A 154 -6.09 25.01 2.47
CA SER A 154 -7.01 25.83 3.24
C SER A 154 -7.63 25.05 4.39
N ALA A 155 -7.82 25.74 5.52
CA ALA A 155 -8.42 25.15 6.72
C ALA A 155 -9.43 26.10 7.37
N LEU A 156 -10.62 25.59 7.72
CA LEU A 156 -11.62 26.30 8.51
C LEU A 156 -11.37 26.06 10.00
N LEU A 157 -11.43 27.13 10.77
CA LEU A 157 -11.21 27.14 12.22
C LEU A 157 -12.48 27.58 12.94
N HIS A 158 -12.74 26.96 14.10
CA HIS A 158 -13.83 27.36 14.98
C HIS A 158 -13.73 28.83 15.39
N LYS A 159 -14.88 29.51 15.45
CA LYS A 159 -15.00 30.92 15.83
C LYS A 159 -14.29 31.24 17.15
N THR A 160 -14.62 30.55 18.25
CA THR A 160 -14.02 30.82 19.57
C THR A 160 -12.50 30.73 19.58
N PHE A 161 -11.94 29.80 18.80
CA PHE A 161 -10.51 29.61 18.67
C PHE A 161 -9.88 30.68 17.78
N SER A 162 -10.48 30.99 16.63
CA SER A 162 -10.01 32.05 15.74
C SER A 162 -9.96 33.43 16.39
N GLU A 163 -10.91 33.75 17.27
CA GLU A 163 -10.88 35.02 18.01
C GLU A 163 -9.67 35.11 18.96
N LYS A 164 -9.27 34.00 19.60
CA LYS A 164 -8.04 33.97 20.40
C LYS A 164 -6.79 34.21 19.55
N LEU A 165 -6.74 33.62 18.35
CA LEU A 165 -5.64 33.87 17.40
C LEU A 165 -5.58 35.34 16.99
N LYS A 166 -6.71 35.95 16.64
CA LYS A 166 -6.79 37.38 16.28
C LYS A 166 -6.36 38.29 17.43
N GLN A 167 -6.72 37.94 18.66
CA GLN A 167 -6.31 38.69 19.85
C GLN A 167 -4.80 38.64 20.04
N ALA A 168 -4.17 37.46 19.96
CA ALA A 168 -2.72 37.33 20.04
C ALA A 168 -1.99 38.12 18.93
N LEU A 169 -2.49 38.06 17.68
CA LEU A 169 -1.95 38.88 16.58
C LEU A 169 -2.08 40.39 16.84
N SER A 170 -3.21 40.81 17.43
CA SER A 170 -3.46 42.22 17.77
C SER A 170 -2.55 42.73 18.90
N ASN A 171 -2.14 41.84 19.80
CA ASN A 171 -1.16 42.11 20.85
C ASN A 171 0.28 42.18 20.32
N GLY A 172 0.51 41.89 19.03
CA GLY A 172 1.84 41.87 18.41
C GLY A 172 2.62 40.58 18.67
N GLU A 173 1.96 39.50 19.11
CA GLU A 173 2.59 38.21 19.32
C GLU A 173 2.84 37.49 17.98
N MET A 174 3.99 36.82 17.85
CA MET A 174 4.28 35.99 16.68
C MET A 174 3.60 34.64 16.82
N LEU A 175 2.67 34.35 15.90
CA LEU A 175 1.95 33.09 15.83
C LEU A 175 2.61 32.15 14.83
N ASN A 176 3.19 31.06 15.36
CA ASN A 176 3.75 29.99 14.55
C ASN A 176 2.86 28.76 14.70
N VAL A 177 2.49 28.17 13.58
CA VAL A 177 1.52 27.07 13.52
C VAL A 177 2.03 25.97 12.59
N ASN A 178 1.48 24.78 12.76
CA ASN A 178 1.76 23.62 11.95
C ASN A 178 0.44 22.95 11.55
N LEU A 179 0.22 22.81 10.25
CA LEU A 179 -0.84 21.98 9.70
C LEU A 179 -0.27 20.58 9.50
N ASP A 180 -0.89 19.57 10.11
CA ASP A 180 -0.43 18.18 10.07
C ASP A 180 -1.47 17.31 9.38
N TRP A 181 -1.08 16.67 8.26
CA TRP A 181 -1.95 15.78 7.50
C TRP A 181 -1.49 14.31 7.55
N ARG A 182 -0.48 13.98 8.35
CA ARG A 182 0.09 12.62 8.41
C ARG A 182 -0.94 11.55 8.79
N GLU A 183 -1.81 11.89 9.73
CA GLU A 183 -2.87 11.01 10.25
C GLU A 183 -4.25 11.27 9.61
N SER A 184 -4.30 12.01 8.49
CA SER A 184 -5.59 12.33 7.83
C SER A 184 -6.22 11.10 7.17
N VAL A 185 -5.41 10.11 6.82
CA VAL A 185 -5.82 8.87 6.16
C VAL A 185 -5.29 7.70 7.01
N PRO A 186 -6.16 6.75 7.42
CA PRO A 186 -5.74 5.55 8.10
C PRO A 186 -4.81 4.71 7.22
N HIS A 187 -3.85 4.04 7.83
CA HIS A 187 -2.91 3.14 7.14
C HIS A 187 -2.74 1.84 7.95
N PRO A 188 -3.76 0.96 7.91
CA PRO A 188 -3.82 -0.22 8.78
C PRO A 188 -2.88 -1.35 8.33
N ASP A 189 -2.58 -1.43 7.03
CA ASP A 189 -1.79 -2.50 6.42
C ASP A 189 -1.09 -2.04 5.11
N GLU A 190 -0.48 -3.00 4.41
CA GLU A 190 0.26 -2.81 3.15
C GLU A 190 -0.64 -2.65 1.91
N ARG A 191 -1.97 -2.62 2.05
CA ARG A 191 -2.92 -2.42 0.96
C ARG A 191 -3.77 -1.17 1.20
N VAL A 192 -4.12 -0.49 0.12
CA VAL A 192 -5.01 0.69 0.20
C VAL A 192 -6.31 0.43 -0.53
N GLU A 193 -7.43 0.49 0.20
CA GLU A 193 -8.77 0.52 -0.36
C GLU A 193 -9.13 1.96 -0.74
N TYR A 194 -9.53 2.18 -2.00
CA TYR A 194 -9.97 3.49 -2.43
C TYR A 194 -11.19 3.42 -3.36
N GLU A 195 -12.04 4.43 -3.25
CA GLU A 195 -13.30 4.52 -3.98
C GLU A 195 -13.38 5.83 -4.75
N LEU A 196 -14.00 5.81 -5.94
CA LEU A 196 -14.32 7.02 -6.70
C LEU A 196 -15.83 7.14 -6.87
N TRP A 197 -16.42 8.10 -6.17
CA TRP A 197 -17.82 8.49 -6.31
C TRP A 197 -17.95 9.54 -7.41
N THR A 198 -18.69 9.20 -8.46
CA THR A 198 -18.76 10.00 -9.68
C THR A 198 -20.12 9.89 -10.39
N ASN A 199 -20.24 10.52 -11.56
CA ASN A 199 -21.36 10.38 -12.48
C ASN A 199 -20.84 10.20 -13.92
N SER A 200 -21.60 9.52 -14.79
CA SER A 200 -21.20 9.27 -16.18
C SER A 200 -21.58 10.40 -17.16
N ASN A 201 -22.28 11.44 -16.69
CA ASN A 201 -22.59 12.64 -17.47
C ASN A 201 -21.30 13.37 -17.92
N ASP A 202 -21.25 13.82 -19.17
CA ASP A 202 -20.17 14.63 -19.76
C ASP A 202 -20.58 16.08 -20.10
N GLU A 203 -21.84 16.48 -19.85
CA GLU A 203 -22.42 17.79 -20.18
C GLU A 203 -22.77 18.66 -18.95
N CYS A 204 -22.02 18.54 -17.85
CA CYS A 204 -22.17 19.41 -16.67
C CYS A 204 -21.17 20.59 -16.61
N GLY A 205 -20.61 20.98 -17.76
CA GLY A 205 -19.61 22.05 -17.87
C GLY A 205 -18.27 21.72 -17.23
N LEU A 206 -17.60 22.72 -16.66
CA LEU A 206 -16.21 22.62 -16.16
C LEU A 206 -16.00 21.49 -15.13
N LYS A 207 -17.03 21.11 -14.37
CA LYS A 207 -16.95 20.02 -13.38
C LYS A 207 -16.76 18.67 -14.07
N CYS A 208 -17.51 18.41 -15.13
CA CYS A 208 -17.38 17.20 -15.93
C CYS A 208 -16.02 17.18 -16.62
N ASP A 209 -15.57 18.31 -17.15
CA ASP A 209 -14.24 18.43 -17.77
C ASP A 209 -13.11 18.05 -16.79
N ILE A 210 -13.13 18.57 -15.56
CA ILE A 210 -12.14 18.25 -14.51
C ILE A 210 -12.12 16.75 -14.21
N LEU A 211 -13.31 16.16 -14.08
CA LEU A 211 -13.45 14.75 -13.77
C LEU A 211 -12.95 13.87 -14.93
N MET A 212 -13.29 14.20 -16.17
CA MET A 212 -12.83 13.49 -17.36
C MET A 212 -11.31 13.56 -17.49
N ASP A 213 -10.72 14.74 -17.32
CA ASP A 213 -9.27 14.94 -17.34
C ASP A 213 -8.61 14.13 -16.22
N PHE A 214 -9.16 14.16 -15.01
CA PHE A 214 -8.65 13.37 -13.89
C PHE A 214 -8.68 11.86 -14.17
N VAL A 215 -9.82 11.32 -14.61
CA VAL A 215 -9.97 9.89 -14.90
C VAL A 215 -8.97 9.45 -15.98
N LYS A 216 -8.80 10.26 -17.03
CA LYS A 216 -7.84 10.03 -18.10
C LYS A 216 -6.38 10.06 -17.62
N ASP A 217 -6.01 11.06 -16.83
CA ASP A 217 -4.63 11.25 -16.35
C ASP A 217 -4.26 10.24 -15.26
N PHE A 218 -5.22 9.85 -14.42
CA PHE A 218 -5.01 8.95 -13.29
C PHE A 218 -5.04 7.46 -13.69
N LYS A 219 -5.73 7.11 -14.78
CA LYS A 219 -5.83 5.74 -15.33
C LYS A 219 -4.52 4.95 -15.28
N GLY A 220 -3.41 5.53 -15.75
CA GLY A 220 -2.12 4.83 -15.78
C GLY A 220 -1.59 4.48 -14.38
N ALA A 221 -1.73 5.38 -13.41
CA ALA A 221 -1.32 5.15 -12.03
C ALA A 221 -2.23 4.11 -11.36
N ALA A 222 -3.55 4.21 -11.57
CA ALA A 222 -4.53 3.26 -11.07
C ALA A 222 -4.25 1.83 -11.58
N GLN A 223 -4.02 1.68 -12.89
CA GLN A 223 -3.69 0.38 -13.49
C GLN A 223 -2.40 -0.24 -12.94
N ILE A 224 -1.37 0.56 -12.66
CA ILE A 224 -0.12 0.06 -12.05
C ILE A 224 -0.38 -0.45 -10.63
N LEU A 225 -1.10 0.33 -9.83
CA LEU A 225 -1.42 -0.02 -8.44
C LEU A 225 -2.28 -1.28 -8.35
N GLU A 226 -3.35 -1.36 -9.15
CA GLU A 226 -4.29 -2.49 -9.15
C GLU A 226 -3.67 -3.76 -9.72
N LYS A 227 -2.90 -3.69 -10.82
CA LYS A 227 -2.19 -4.87 -11.37
C LYS A 227 -1.09 -5.37 -10.44
N GLY A 228 -0.50 -4.48 -9.65
CA GLY A 228 0.48 -4.83 -8.62
C GLY A 228 -0.13 -5.44 -7.37
N GLY A 229 -1.46 -5.42 -7.21
CA GLY A 229 -2.14 -5.90 -6.01
C GLY A 229 -1.97 -4.98 -4.78
N PHE A 230 -1.44 -3.77 -4.97
CA PHE A 230 -1.20 -2.80 -3.89
C PHE A 230 -2.48 -2.08 -3.44
N THR A 231 -3.49 -2.03 -4.29
CA THR A 231 -4.74 -1.31 -4.01
C THR A 231 -5.97 -2.11 -4.40
N GLN A 232 -7.08 -1.81 -3.72
CA GLN A 232 -8.41 -2.30 -4.07
C GLN A 232 -9.30 -1.12 -4.43
N PHE A 233 -9.55 -0.96 -5.73
CA PHE A 233 -10.39 0.10 -6.26
C PHE A 233 -11.85 -0.33 -6.36
N THR A 234 -12.79 0.57 -6.06
CA THR A 234 -14.23 0.40 -6.36
C THR A 234 -14.83 1.70 -6.90
N PRO A 235 -15.41 1.72 -8.13
CA PRO A 235 -16.15 2.87 -8.63
C PRO A 235 -17.57 2.88 -8.06
N HIS A 236 -18.06 4.07 -7.73
CA HIS A 236 -19.42 4.29 -7.24
C HIS A 236 -20.11 5.42 -7.98
N TYR A 237 -21.43 5.30 -8.11
CA TYR A 237 -22.27 6.29 -8.77
C TYR A 237 -23.41 6.71 -7.85
N ILE A 238 -23.51 8.02 -7.61
CA ILE A 238 -24.59 8.54 -6.78
C ILE A 238 -25.94 8.27 -7.46
N THR A 239 -26.93 7.84 -6.68
CA THR A 239 -28.30 7.73 -7.16
C THR A 239 -29.23 8.44 -6.20
N TRP A 240 -30.10 9.26 -6.76
CA TRP A 240 -31.15 9.94 -6.01
C TRP A 240 -32.42 9.10 -6.07
N TYR A 241 -33.41 9.47 -5.26
CA TYR A 241 -34.75 8.90 -5.35
C TYR A 241 -35.77 10.02 -5.48
N CYS A 242 -36.85 9.70 -6.15
CA CYS A 242 -38.01 10.55 -6.30
C CYS A 242 -39.02 10.19 -5.21
N PRO A 243 -39.47 11.16 -4.38
CA PRO A 243 -40.44 10.87 -3.34
C PRO A 243 -41.73 10.29 -3.92
N THR A 244 -42.35 9.36 -3.19
CA THR A 244 -43.53 8.60 -3.66
C THR A 244 -44.67 9.48 -4.15
N ALA A 245 -44.85 10.67 -3.56
CA ALA A 245 -45.85 11.65 -3.96
C ALA A 245 -45.64 12.24 -5.37
N PHE A 246 -44.42 12.18 -5.91
CA PHE A 246 -44.05 12.78 -7.19
C PHE A 246 -43.73 11.75 -8.29
N THR A 247 -43.88 10.46 -8.02
CA THR A 247 -43.57 9.36 -8.97
C THR A 247 -44.32 9.45 -10.30
N ILE A 248 -45.51 10.06 -10.29
CA ILE A 248 -46.36 10.21 -11.48
C ILE A 248 -45.97 11.47 -12.30
N SER A 249 -45.21 12.40 -11.70
CA SER A 249 -44.80 13.65 -12.35
C SER A 249 -43.95 13.41 -13.60
N LYS A 250 -44.02 14.33 -14.56
CA LYS A 250 -43.21 14.25 -15.79
C LYS A 250 -41.72 14.28 -15.45
N GLN A 251 -41.33 15.11 -14.50
CA GLN A 251 -39.96 15.28 -14.03
C GLN A 251 -39.41 13.98 -13.45
N CYS A 252 -40.17 13.31 -12.58
CA CYS A 252 -39.73 12.04 -12.01
C CYS A 252 -39.60 10.94 -13.08
N LYS A 253 -40.54 10.89 -14.03
CA LYS A 253 -40.50 9.89 -15.11
C LYS A 253 -39.38 10.11 -16.11
N SER A 254 -38.95 11.36 -16.34
CA SER A 254 -37.79 11.63 -17.19
C SER A 254 -36.49 11.33 -16.45
N GLN A 255 -36.38 11.69 -15.18
CA GLN A 255 -35.09 11.63 -14.47
C GLN A 255 -34.79 10.30 -13.78
N CYS A 256 -35.76 9.39 -13.70
CA CYS A 256 -35.66 8.17 -12.89
C CYS A 256 -36.03 6.89 -13.63
N ILE A 257 -35.48 5.79 -13.13
CA ILE A 257 -35.84 4.40 -13.48
C ILE A 257 -36.48 3.69 -12.28
N ASN A 258 -36.95 2.44 -12.47
CA ASN A 258 -37.62 1.62 -11.45
C ASN A 258 -38.71 2.40 -10.65
N HIS A 259 -39.58 3.12 -11.36
CA HIS A 259 -40.68 3.90 -10.76
C HIS A 259 -40.25 4.98 -9.75
N GLY A 260 -39.09 5.61 -9.97
CA GLY A 260 -38.61 6.71 -9.13
C GLY A 260 -37.62 6.29 -8.04
N ARG A 261 -37.23 5.01 -7.97
CA ARG A 261 -36.29 4.52 -6.96
C ARG A 261 -34.85 4.99 -7.20
N TYR A 262 -34.44 5.12 -8.46
CA TYR A 262 -33.10 5.53 -8.85
C TYR A 262 -33.17 6.63 -9.90
N CYS A 263 -32.56 7.76 -9.59
CA CYS A 263 -32.63 8.98 -10.39
C CYS A 263 -31.25 9.62 -10.50
N ALA A 264 -31.05 10.38 -11.56
CA ALA A 264 -29.93 11.30 -11.70
C ALA A 264 -30.48 12.69 -12.09
N PRO A 265 -29.77 13.79 -11.76
CA PRO A 265 -30.13 15.10 -12.25
C PRO A 265 -29.97 15.16 -13.78
N ASP A 266 -30.72 16.08 -14.37
CA ASP A 266 -30.72 16.31 -15.81
C ASP A 266 -29.33 16.81 -16.25
N PRO A 267 -28.69 16.15 -17.24
CA PRO A 267 -27.31 16.42 -17.56
C PRO A 267 -27.06 17.83 -18.08
N GLU A 268 -27.96 18.36 -18.93
CA GLU A 268 -27.89 19.71 -19.48
C GLU A 268 -28.64 20.77 -18.65
N GLN A 269 -29.29 20.36 -17.55
CA GLN A 269 -30.22 21.19 -16.77
C GLN A 269 -31.38 21.75 -17.61
N ASP A 270 -31.72 21.07 -18.71
CA ASP A 270 -32.79 21.44 -19.63
C ASP A 270 -33.73 20.27 -19.88
N PHE A 271 -34.83 20.22 -19.11
CA PHE A 271 -35.87 19.20 -19.24
C PHE A 271 -36.62 19.20 -20.58
N SER A 272 -36.28 20.08 -21.52
CA SER A 272 -36.94 20.20 -22.82
C SER A 272 -36.13 19.63 -23.99
N SER A 273 -34.81 19.47 -23.84
CA SER A 273 -33.93 19.01 -24.90
C SER A 273 -32.65 18.36 -24.34
N GLY A 274 -32.09 17.39 -25.06
CA GLY A 274 -30.88 16.69 -24.61
C GLY A 274 -31.19 15.29 -24.09
N TYR A 275 -30.37 14.82 -23.15
CA TYR A 275 -30.53 13.53 -22.50
C TYR A 275 -31.30 13.69 -21.20
N ASP A 276 -32.03 12.66 -20.81
CA ASP A 276 -32.74 12.68 -19.53
C ASP A 276 -31.85 12.08 -18.43
N GLY A 277 -32.09 12.44 -17.16
CA GLY A 277 -31.40 11.81 -16.03
C GLY A 277 -31.54 10.29 -15.99
N LYS A 278 -32.63 9.70 -16.50
CA LYS A 278 -32.77 8.24 -16.61
C LYS A 278 -31.68 7.62 -17.50
N ASP A 279 -31.25 8.31 -18.56
CA ASP A 279 -30.24 7.82 -19.49
C ASP A 279 -28.89 7.76 -18.77
N VAL A 280 -28.63 8.75 -17.92
CA VAL A 280 -27.47 8.80 -17.03
C VAL A 280 -27.48 7.65 -16.01
N VAL A 281 -28.63 7.36 -15.39
CA VAL A 281 -28.74 6.23 -14.46
C VAL A 281 -28.49 4.88 -15.17
N ILE A 282 -28.99 4.72 -16.41
CA ILE A 282 -28.77 3.50 -17.19
C ILE A 282 -27.29 3.31 -17.53
N GLU A 283 -26.58 4.38 -17.91
CA GLU A 283 -25.14 4.28 -18.17
C GLU A 283 -24.32 4.11 -16.88
N ASN A 284 -24.70 4.75 -15.76
CA ASN A 284 -24.09 4.50 -14.44
C ASN A 284 -24.21 3.01 -14.06
N LEU A 285 -25.41 2.43 -14.22
CA LEU A 285 -25.66 1.00 -14.01
C LEU A 285 -24.79 0.14 -14.94
N ARG A 286 -24.64 0.53 -16.20
CA ARG A 286 -23.78 -0.18 -17.16
C ARG A 286 -22.31 -0.14 -16.74
N GLN A 287 -21.81 1.02 -16.32
CA GLN A 287 -20.43 1.19 -15.84
C GLN A 287 -20.14 0.37 -14.59
N LEU A 288 -21.08 0.32 -13.64
CA LEU A 288 -21.00 -0.57 -12.48
C LEU A 288 -20.95 -2.04 -12.87
N CYS A 289 -21.80 -2.46 -13.82
CA CYS A 289 -21.80 -3.84 -14.30
C CYS A 289 -20.54 -4.20 -15.11
N VAL A 290 -19.99 -3.26 -15.88
CA VAL A 290 -18.67 -3.42 -16.53
C VAL A 290 -17.59 -3.68 -15.47
N PHE A 291 -17.57 -2.90 -14.39
CA PHE A 291 -16.63 -3.11 -13.29
C PHE A 291 -16.83 -4.48 -12.62
N LYS A 292 -18.07 -4.85 -12.31
CA LYS A 292 -18.40 -6.12 -11.65
C LYS A 292 -17.97 -7.33 -12.48
N VAL A 293 -18.31 -7.36 -13.77
CA VAL A 293 -17.90 -8.42 -14.70
C VAL A 293 -16.38 -8.44 -14.87
N ALA A 294 -15.74 -7.27 -14.98
CA ALA A 294 -14.28 -7.19 -15.07
C ALA A 294 -13.59 -7.72 -13.80
N ASN A 295 -14.14 -7.43 -12.62
CA ASN A 295 -13.64 -7.91 -11.34
C ASN A 295 -13.80 -9.43 -11.20
N GLU A 296 -14.92 -10.01 -11.63
CA GLU A 296 -15.12 -11.47 -11.69
C GLU A 296 -14.07 -12.15 -12.58
N THR A 297 -13.60 -11.47 -13.63
CA THR A 297 -12.49 -11.94 -14.49
C THR A 297 -11.08 -11.60 -13.98
N GLN A 298 -10.97 -11.11 -12.73
CA GLN A 298 -9.72 -10.66 -12.08
C GLN A 298 -8.99 -9.53 -12.83
N LYS A 299 -9.74 -8.66 -13.52
CA LYS A 299 -9.20 -7.50 -14.26
C LYS A 299 -9.99 -6.22 -13.96
N PRO A 300 -10.17 -5.83 -12.68
CA PRO A 300 -10.97 -4.66 -12.31
C PRO A 300 -10.51 -3.36 -13.00
N TRP A 301 -9.21 -3.25 -13.29
CA TRP A 301 -8.60 -2.09 -13.94
C TRP A 301 -9.08 -1.82 -15.38
N VAL A 302 -9.79 -2.77 -16.01
CA VAL A 302 -10.42 -2.58 -17.34
C VAL A 302 -11.55 -1.56 -17.27
N TRP A 303 -12.14 -1.32 -16.10
CA TRP A 303 -13.12 -0.25 -15.93
C TRP A 303 -12.54 1.12 -16.33
N TRP A 304 -11.28 1.41 -15.98
CA TRP A 304 -10.61 2.65 -16.40
C TRP A 304 -10.49 2.75 -17.92
N ASP A 305 -10.28 1.63 -18.62
CA ASP A 305 -10.29 1.59 -20.08
C ASP A 305 -11.68 1.88 -20.64
N TYR A 306 -12.72 1.28 -20.06
CA TYR A 306 -14.10 1.49 -20.49
C TYR A 306 -14.54 2.94 -20.33
N VAL A 307 -14.40 3.53 -19.14
CA VAL A 307 -14.90 4.90 -18.90
C VAL A 307 -14.16 5.93 -19.74
N THR A 308 -12.85 5.76 -19.95
CA THR A 308 -12.07 6.66 -20.80
C THR A 308 -12.44 6.52 -22.28
N ASP A 309 -12.60 5.30 -22.79
CA ASP A 309 -13.01 5.07 -24.18
C ASP A 309 -14.46 5.50 -24.42
N PHE A 310 -15.35 5.29 -23.45
CA PHE A 310 -16.75 5.69 -23.52
C PHE A 310 -16.88 7.22 -23.60
N GLN A 311 -16.20 7.96 -22.73
CA GLN A 311 -16.18 9.44 -22.77
C GLN A 311 -15.69 9.98 -24.12
N ILE A 312 -14.71 9.32 -24.75
CA ILE A 312 -14.16 9.76 -26.05
C ILE A 312 -15.10 9.39 -27.22
N ARG A 313 -15.69 8.19 -27.19
CA ARG A 313 -16.42 7.62 -28.35
C ARG A 313 -17.92 7.87 -28.32
N CYS A 314 -18.48 8.07 -27.14
CA CYS A 314 -19.92 8.17 -26.89
C CYS A 314 -20.36 9.51 -26.29
N PRO A 315 -19.88 10.68 -26.80
CA PRO A 315 -20.19 11.95 -26.17
C PRO A 315 -21.67 12.33 -26.35
N MET A 316 -22.24 13.00 -25.34
CA MET A 316 -23.62 13.52 -25.42
C MET A 316 -23.77 14.58 -26.52
N LYS A 317 -22.76 15.44 -26.74
CA LYS A 317 -22.71 16.45 -27.82
C LYS A 317 -23.02 15.90 -29.20
N GLU A 318 -22.56 14.69 -29.47
CA GLU A 318 -22.73 14.02 -30.77
C GLU A 318 -23.94 13.08 -30.80
N LYS A 319 -24.76 13.08 -29.75
CA LYS A 319 -25.91 12.19 -29.56
C LYS A 319 -25.54 10.71 -29.60
N LYS A 320 -24.34 10.37 -29.13
CA LYS A 320 -23.80 9.00 -29.11
C LYS A 320 -23.89 8.35 -27.73
N TYR A 321 -24.44 9.04 -26.73
CA TYR A 321 -24.66 8.52 -25.40
C TYR A 321 -25.84 7.54 -25.41
N ASN A 322 -25.57 6.29 -25.79
CA ASN A 322 -26.59 5.26 -25.94
C ASN A 322 -25.98 3.85 -25.84
N LYS A 323 -26.86 2.85 -25.72
CA LYS A 323 -26.47 1.44 -25.61
C LYS A 323 -25.61 0.95 -26.78
N GLU A 324 -25.94 1.32 -28.02
CA GLU A 324 -25.19 0.84 -29.19
C GLU A 324 -23.72 1.31 -29.18
N CYS A 325 -23.48 2.53 -28.72
CA CYS A 325 -22.14 3.04 -28.55
C CYS A 325 -21.39 2.34 -27.42
N ALA A 326 -22.05 2.19 -26.26
CA ALA A 326 -21.51 1.45 -25.13
C ALA A 326 -21.10 0.02 -25.50
N ASP A 327 -21.96 -0.71 -26.20
CA ASP A 327 -21.71 -2.09 -26.64
C ASP A 327 -20.50 -2.19 -27.58
N LYS A 328 -20.25 -1.19 -28.43
CA LYS A 328 -19.05 -1.13 -29.27
C LYS A 328 -17.79 -0.97 -28.43
N VAL A 329 -17.84 -0.16 -27.37
CA VAL A 329 -16.71 0.02 -26.43
C VAL A 329 -16.45 -1.28 -25.67
N ILE A 330 -17.49 -1.88 -25.07
CA ILE A 330 -17.45 -3.16 -24.36
C ILE A 330 -16.75 -4.23 -25.21
N ARG A 331 -17.21 -4.40 -26.46
CA ARG A 331 -16.64 -5.40 -27.39
C ARG A 331 -15.19 -5.10 -27.76
N SER A 332 -14.83 -3.82 -27.91
CA SER A 332 -13.44 -3.43 -28.21
C SER A 332 -12.47 -3.76 -27.08
N LEU A 333 -12.96 -3.86 -25.84
CA LEU A 333 -12.19 -4.24 -24.65
C LEU A 333 -12.21 -5.75 -24.37
N GLY A 334 -12.89 -6.53 -25.20
CA GLY A 334 -12.99 -7.98 -25.05
C GLY A 334 -13.88 -8.43 -23.88
N LEU A 335 -14.78 -7.57 -23.41
CA LEU A 335 -15.76 -7.91 -22.38
C LEU A 335 -17.02 -8.53 -23.02
N ASP A 336 -17.67 -9.42 -22.28
CA ASP A 336 -18.90 -10.06 -22.73
C ASP A 336 -20.12 -9.18 -22.43
N SER A 337 -20.74 -8.67 -23.50
CA SER A 337 -21.95 -7.86 -23.42
C SER A 337 -23.13 -8.61 -22.78
N GLU A 338 -23.21 -9.94 -22.93
CA GLU A 338 -24.33 -10.71 -22.39
C GLU A 338 -24.29 -10.76 -20.84
N ASN A 339 -23.09 -10.95 -20.28
CA ASN A 339 -22.90 -10.94 -18.82
C ASN A 339 -23.18 -9.55 -18.23
N ILE A 340 -22.82 -8.47 -18.95
CA ILE A 340 -23.10 -7.10 -18.51
C ILE A 340 -24.60 -6.84 -18.50
N GLU A 341 -25.32 -7.21 -19.57
CA GLU A 341 -26.79 -7.05 -19.63
C GLU A 341 -27.49 -7.88 -18.55
N LYS A 342 -27.00 -9.10 -18.28
CA LYS A 342 -27.50 -9.93 -17.19
C LYS A 342 -27.29 -9.28 -15.82
N CYS A 343 -26.16 -8.60 -15.61
CA CYS A 343 -25.89 -7.83 -14.40
C CYS A 343 -26.83 -6.63 -14.27
N MET A 344 -27.08 -5.90 -15.37
CA MET A 344 -27.95 -4.72 -15.36
C MET A 344 -29.41 -5.09 -15.04
N GLY A 345 -29.86 -6.25 -15.50
CA GLY A 345 -31.25 -6.70 -15.32
C GLY A 345 -32.22 -5.84 -16.14
N ASP A 346 -33.49 -5.75 -15.72
CA ASP A 346 -34.49 -4.87 -16.34
C ASP A 346 -34.54 -3.52 -15.61
N PRO A 347 -34.07 -2.42 -16.23
CA PRO A 347 -34.11 -1.08 -15.63
C PRO A 347 -35.53 -0.49 -15.54
N ASN A 348 -36.54 -1.11 -16.14
CA ASN A 348 -37.92 -0.61 -16.08
C ASN A 348 -38.78 -1.42 -15.11
N ALA A 349 -38.26 -2.49 -14.53
CA ALA A 349 -38.98 -3.32 -13.58
C ALA A 349 -39.37 -2.51 -12.33
N ASP A 350 -40.59 -2.74 -11.84
CA ASP A 350 -41.02 -2.23 -10.54
C ASP A 350 -40.50 -3.11 -9.39
N SER A 351 -39.19 -3.33 -9.35
CA SER A 351 -38.49 -4.00 -8.25
C SER A 351 -37.21 -3.25 -7.88
N ASP A 352 -36.57 -3.63 -6.79
CA ASP A 352 -35.23 -3.12 -6.48
C ASP A 352 -34.22 -3.70 -7.49
N ASN A 353 -33.31 -2.84 -7.97
CA ASN A 353 -32.17 -3.30 -8.74
C ASN A 353 -31.03 -3.60 -7.76
N PRO A 354 -30.50 -4.83 -7.70
CA PRO A 354 -29.52 -5.19 -6.68
C PRO A 354 -28.24 -4.34 -6.74
N VAL A 355 -27.79 -3.96 -7.94
CA VAL A 355 -26.58 -3.14 -8.12
C VAL A 355 -26.82 -1.72 -7.63
N LEU A 356 -27.91 -1.07 -8.06
CA LEU A 356 -28.21 0.31 -7.63
C LEU A 356 -28.63 0.40 -6.17
N LYS A 357 -29.22 -0.68 -5.62
CA LYS A 357 -29.53 -0.76 -4.20
C LYS A 357 -28.25 -0.80 -3.36
N GLU A 358 -27.25 -1.55 -3.79
CA GLU A 358 -25.92 -1.58 -3.17
C GLU A 358 -25.26 -0.19 -3.19
N GLU A 359 -25.39 0.57 -4.28
CA GLU A 359 -24.91 1.96 -4.36
C GLU A 359 -25.58 2.89 -3.35
N GLN A 360 -26.91 2.83 -3.20
CA GLN A 360 -27.64 3.62 -2.20
C GLN A 360 -27.21 3.28 -0.78
N ASP A 361 -27.01 1.99 -0.49
CA ASP A 361 -26.58 1.52 0.82
C ASP A 361 -25.11 1.90 1.10
N ALA A 362 -24.26 1.88 0.08
CA ALA A 362 -22.88 2.37 0.16
C ALA A 362 -22.86 3.89 0.36
N GLN A 363 -23.74 4.66 -0.27
CA GLN A 363 -23.74 6.12 -0.20
C GLN A 363 -23.93 6.66 1.22
N ILE A 364 -24.76 6.02 2.05
CA ILE A 364 -25.04 6.41 3.45
C ILE A 364 -23.78 6.25 4.34
N GLY A 365 -22.78 5.48 3.89
CA GLY A 365 -21.52 5.29 4.61
C GLY A 365 -21.66 4.47 5.90
N LYS A 366 -20.54 3.94 6.40
CA LYS A 366 -20.48 3.18 7.64
C LYS A 366 -19.40 3.74 8.56
N GLY A 367 -19.69 3.83 9.87
CA GLY A 367 -18.73 4.23 10.89
C GLY A 367 -18.30 5.70 10.78
N SER A 368 -17.02 5.93 10.47
CA SER A 368 -16.37 7.26 10.50
C SER A 368 -16.44 8.06 9.19
N ARG A 369 -16.83 7.45 8.06
CA ARG A 369 -16.80 8.07 6.73
C ARG A 369 -17.92 9.08 6.47
N GLY A 370 -19.06 8.88 7.12
CA GLY A 370 -20.29 9.63 6.82
C GLY A 370 -20.82 9.41 5.40
N ASP A 371 -21.93 10.07 5.10
CA ASP A 371 -22.59 10.02 3.80
C ASP A 371 -21.76 10.72 2.72
N VAL A 372 -21.82 10.20 1.49
CA VAL A 372 -21.29 10.88 0.31
C VAL A 372 -22.42 11.71 -0.31
N THR A 373 -22.28 13.03 -0.24
CA THR A 373 -23.27 13.99 -0.73
C THR A 373 -22.73 14.97 -1.77
N ILE A 374 -21.41 15.00 -1.98
CA ILE A 374 -20.72 15.92 -2.88
C ILE A 374 -20.06 15.09 -3.98
N LEU A 375 -20.12 15.54 -5.23
CA LEU A 375 -19.44 14.90 -6.36
C LEU A 375 -18.49 15.86 -7.09
N PRO A 376 -17.39 15.33 -7.66
CA PRO A 376 -16.84 13.99 -7.42
C PRO A 376 -16.23 13.88 -6.00
N THR A 377 -16.29 12.69 -5.40
CA THR A 377 -15.65 12.40 -4.10
C THR A 377 -14.77 11.17 -4.21
N LEU A 378 -13.52 11.28 -3.76
CA LEU A 378 -12.63 10.13 -3.61
C LEU A 378 -12.62 9.71 -2.13
N VAL A 379 -12.60 8.42 -1.86
CA VAL A 379 -12.44 7.87 -0.51
C VAL A 379 -11.17 7.05 -0.48
N VAL A 380 -10.35 7.19 0.57
CA VAL A 380 -9.13 6.39 0.79
C VAL A 380 -9.18 5.84 2.21
N ASN A 381 -9.09 4.52 2.37
CA ASN A 381 -9.17 3.81 3.65
C ASN A 381 -10.33 4.32 4.55
N ASN A 382 -11.52 4.41 3.96
CA ASN A 382 -12.76 4.86 4.62
C ASN A 382 -12.74 6.34 5.11
N ARG A 383 -11.88 7.19 4.55
CA ARG A 383 -11.88 8.66 4.74
C ARG A 383 -12.12 9.39 3.43
N GLN A 384 -12.93 10.44 3.45
CA GLN A 384 -13.16 11.26 2.26
C GLN A 384 -11.92 12.11 1.98
N TYR A 385 -11.39 12.03 0.76
CA TYR A 385 -10.34 12.92 0.29
C TYR A 385 -10.90 14.33 0.13
N ARG A 386 -10.11 15.33 0.53
CA ARG A 386 -10.40 16.75 0.34
C ARG A 386 -9.25 17.39 -0.41
N GLY A 387 -9.57 18.15 -1.46
CA GLY A 387 -8.59 18.83 -2.29
C GLY A 387 -8.88 18.67 -3.77
N LYS A 388 -7.97 19.18 -4.60
CA LYS A 388 -8.07 19.11 -6.05
C LYS A 388 -7.84 17.68 -6.56
N LEU A 389 -8.74 17.20 -7.42
CA LEU A 389 -8.53 15.97 -8.19
C LEU A 389 -7.45 16.17 -9.26
N ALA A 390 -6.20 15.97 -8.87
CA ALA A 390 -5.05 15.95 -9.75
C ALA A 390 -4.26 14.67 -9.51
N LYS A 391 -3.67 14.09 -10.57
CA LYS A 391 -2.93 12.82 -10.50
C LYS A 391 -1.95 12.77 -9.33
N GLY A 392 -1.05 13.75 -9.21
CA GLY A 392 -0.05 13.78 -8.13
C GLY A 392 -0.65 13.97 -6.74
N ALA A 393 -1.68 14.81 -6.60
CA ALA A 393 -2.33 15.07 -5.30
C ALA A 393 -3.12 13.86 -4.78
N VAL A 394 -3.82 13.16 -5.68
CA VAL A 394 -4.56 11.94 -5.34
C VAL A 394 -3.60 10.78 -5.10
N LEU A 395 -2.58 10.61 -5.94
CA LEU A 395 -1.56 9.59 -5.72
C LEU A 395 -0.87 9.80 -4.37
N LYS A 396 -0.56 11.05 -4.00
CA LYS A 396 -0.04 11.41 -2.68
C LYS A 396 -0.98 10.97 -1.55
N ALA A 397 -2.29 11.18 -1.67
CA ALA A 397 -3.25 10.72 -0.67
C ALA A 397 -3.31 9.19 -0.56
N ILE A 398 -3.34 8.47 -1.69
CA ILE A 398 -3.31 7.00 -1.71
C ILE A 398 -2.01 6.47 -1.10
N CYS A 399 -0.86 7.05 -1.46
CA CYS A 399 0.43 6.67 -0.92
C CYS A 399 0.54 6.89 0.60
N SER A 400 -0.17 7.88 1.15
CA SER A 400 -0.26 8.07 2.61
C SER A 400 -1.09 7.00 3.33
N GLY A 401 -1.91 6.26 2.60
CA GLY A 401 -2.75 5.18 3.14
C GLY A 401 -2.00 3.86 3.36
N PHE A 402 -0.77 3.70 2.86
CA PHE A 402 0.04 2.50 3.12
C PHE A 402 0.69 2.57 4.50
N GLU A 403 0.82 1.40 5.13
CA GLU A 403 1.69 1.22 6.28
C GLU A 403 3.12 1.71 5.95
N GLU A 404 3.76 2.36 6.92
CA GLU A 404 5.10 2.93 6.71
C GLU A 404 6.07 1.86 6.20
N THR A 405 6.85 2.20 5.18
CA THR A 405 7.88 1.36 4.54
C THR A 405 7.39 0.23 3.63
N THR A 406 6.07 0.09 3.46
CA THR A 406 5.42 -0.89 2.56
C THR A 406 5.01 -0.28 1.22
N GLU A 407 5.31 1.00 1.00
CA GLU A 407 4.80 1.74 -0.15
C GLU A 407 5.40 1.24 -1.48
N PRO A 408 4.59 1.11 -2.55
CA PRO A 408 5.08 0.66 -3.85
C PRO A 408 5.96 1.71 -4.53
N ALA A 409 6.82 1.29 -5.47
CA ALA A 409 7.75 2.17 -6.17
C ALA A 409 7.09 3.39 -6.88
N VAL A 410 5.81 3.30 -7.25
CA VAL A 410 5.05 4.42 -7.82
C VAL A 410 4.89 5.59 -6.82
N CYS A 411 4.91 5.31 -5.52
CA CYS A 411 4.87 6.29 -4.44
C CYS A 411 6.22 6.96 -4.17
N LEU A 412 7.32 6.37 -4.66
CA LEU A 412 8.70 6.87 -4.52
C LEU A 412 9.17 7.63 -5.77
N SER A 413 8.21 8.21 -6.50
CA SER A 413 8.50 9.02 -7.68
C SER A 413 8.60 10.49 -7.29
N GLY A 414 9.45 11.25 -7.99
CA GLY A 414 9.70 12.67 -7.68
C GLY A 414 8.49 13.60 -7.85
N ASP A 415 7.40 13.12 -8.46
CA ASP A 415 6.12 13.85 -8.53
C ASP A 415 5.30 13.72 -7.23
N VAL A 416 5.64 12.78 -6.35
CA VAL A 416 4.88 12.38 -5.16
C VAL A 416 5.64 12.74 -3.88
N GLU A 417 6.92 12.39 -3.83
CA GLU A 417 7.81 12.56 -2.67
C GLU A 417 9.16 13.17 -3.07
N THR A 418 10.04 13.42 -2.10
CA THR A 418 11.39 13.93 -2.35
C THR A 418 12.42 12.98 -1.78
N ASN A 419 13.06 12.20 -2.65
CA ASN A 419 14.04 11.20 -2.23
C ASN A 419 15.24 11.82 -1.48
N GLU A 420 15.27 11.65 -0.16
CA GLU A 420 16.34 12.21 0.67
C GLU A 420 17.64 11.41 0.58
N CYS A 421 17.60 10.16 0.10
CA CYS A 421 18.78 9.32 -0.08
C CYS A 421 19.71 9.83 -1.19
N LEU A 422 19.21 10.62 -2.16
CA LEU A 422 20.03 11.21 -3.22
C LEU A 422 21.06 12.22 -2.70
N ASN A 423 20.76 12.89 -1.57
CA ASN A 423 21.63 13.94 -1.01
C ASN A 423 22.34 13.42 0.24
N ASN A 424 23.68 13.31 0.19
CA ASN A 424 24.51 12.80 1.29
C ASN A 424 24.03 11.45 1.87
N ASN A 425 23.45 10.57 1.03
CA ASN A 425 22.86 9.30 1.44
C ASN A 425 21.81 9.43 2.54
N GLY A 426 21.12 10.57 2.58
CA GLY A 426 20.22 10.95 3.67
C GLY A 426 20.92 11.21 5.00
N GLY A 427 22.21 10.94 5.14
CA GLY A 427 22.87 10.84 6.44
C GLY A 427 22.79 9.43 7.06
N CYS A 428 22.44 8.42 6.27
CA CYS A 428 22.56 7.01 6.64
C CYS A 428 23.95 6.47 6.31
N TRP A 429 24.28 5.35 6.94
CA TRP A 429 25.51 4.62 6.70
C TRP A 429 25.62 4.18 5.23
N GLN A 430 26.82 4.23 4.69
CA GLN A 430 27.14 3.77 3.35
C GLN A 430 28.55 3.17 3.32
N ASP A 431 28.66 1.96 2.78
CA ASP A 431 29.94 1.41 2.35
C ASP A 431 30.21 1.85 0.91
N LYS A 432 31.17 2.77 0.75
CA LYS A 432 31.58 3.29 -0.56
C LYS A 432 32.36 2.29 -1.41
N SER A 433 33.00 1.30 -0.79
CA SER A 433 33.79 0.30 -1.50
C SER A 433 32.90 -0.78 -2.10
N ALA A 434 31.83 -1.15 -1.40
CA ALA A 434 30.85 -2.13 -1.88
C ALA A 434 29.62 -1.49 -2.56
N ASN A 435 29.49 -0.17 -2.55
CA ASN A 435 28.30 0.58 -2.99
C ASN A 435 27.01 0.11 -2.29
N ILE A 436 27.11 -0.20 -1.00
CA ILE A 436 25.99 -0.66 -0.16
C ILE A 436 25.55 0.52 0.71
N SER A 437 24.24 0.78 0.76
CA SER A 437 23.66 1.86 1.55
C SER A 437 22.59 1.34 2.50
N ALA A 438 22.55 1.92 3.70
CA ALA A 438 21.45 1.72 4.65
C ALA A 438 20.29 2.71 4.43
N CYS A 439 20.38 3.62 3.47
CA CYS A 439 19.30 4.58 3.20
C CYS A 439 18.19 3.90 2.39
N LYS A 440 17.06 3.65 3.05
CA LYS A 440 15.81 3.23 2.42
C LYS A 440 14.90 4.44 2.30
N ASP A 441 14.60 4.81 1.06
CA ASP A 441 13.65 5.86 0.74
C ASP A 441 12.22 5.40 1.01
N THR A 442 11.38 6.30 1.48
CA THR A 442 9.99 6.02 1.90
C THR A 442 9.09 7.18 1.51
N TYR A 443 7.78 6.95 1.42
CA TYR A 443 6.86 8.03 1.05
C TYR A 443 6.83 9.19 2.10
N ARG A 444 7.10 8.88 3.37
CA ARG A 444 7.16 9.86 4.48
C ARG A 444 8.58 10.40 4.74
N GLY A 445 9.52 10.15 3.83
CA GLY A 445 10.90 10.61 3.87
C GLY A 445 11.87 9.43 3.77
N ARG A 446 12.73 9.22 4.76
CA ARG A 446 13.70 8.11 4.72
C ARG A 446 13.82 7.37 6.04
N VAL A 447 14.21 6.10 5.95
CA VAL A 447 14.62 5.28 7.08
C VAL A 447 16.05 4.81 6.85
N CYS A 448 16.87 4.82 7.91
CA CYS A 448 18.16 4.17 7.87
C CYS A 448 18.03 2.75 8.44
N GLU A 449 18.09 1.75 7.58
CA GLU A 449 18.03 0.34 7.95
C GLU A 449 19.18 -0.42 7.28
N CYS A 450 19.89 -1.23 8.07
CA CYS A 450 20.99 -2.00 7.51
C CYS A 450 20.46 -3.00 6.47
N PRO A 451 21.03 -3.02 5.26
CA PRO A 451 20.42 -3.72 4.13
C PRO A 451 20.64 -5.23 4.21
N PHE A 452 19.86 -5.96 3.41
CA PHE A 452 20.09 -7.36 3.08
C PHE A 452 20.37 -7.47 1.58
N THR A 453 21.63 -7.67 1.19
CA THR A 453 22.07 -7.70 -0.21
C THR A 453 23.00 -8.88 -0.45
N ASP A 454 22.89 -9.52 -1.62
CA ASP A 454 23.72 -10.67 -2.02
C ASP A 454 23.73 -11.85 -1.03
N GLY A 455 22.62 -12.00 -0.29
CA GLY A 455 22.47 -13.02 0.74
C GLY A 455 23.22 -12.71 2.03
N VAL A 456 23.73 -11.49 2.21
CA VAL A 456 24.43 -11.03 3.41
C VAL A 456 23.52 -10.10 4.20
N GLN A 457 23.28 -10.43 5.46
CA GLN A 457 22.52 -9.58 6.37
C GLN A 457 23.45 -8.60 7.07
N PHE A 458 23.12 -7.31 7.05
CA PHE A 458 23.83 -6.33 7.86
C PHE A 458 23.03 -6.03 9.12
N LYS A 459 23.73 -5.85 10.25
CA LYS A 459 23.14 -5.45 11.55
C LYS A 459 23.88 -4.25 12.11
N GLY A 460 23.15 -3.35 12.75
CA GLY A 460 23.70 -2.12 13.30
C GLY A 460 22.62 -1.06 13.54
N ASP A 461 23.03 0.20 13.64
CA ASP A 461 22.12 1.33 13.87
C ASP A 461 21.58 1.94 12.56
N GLY A 462 22.13 1.58 11.40
CA GLY A 462 21.75 2.13 10.09
C GLY A 462 22.30 3.54 9.81
N TYR A 463 22.67 4.30 10.84
CA TYR A 463 23.13 5.68 10.72
C TYR A 463 24.66 5.77 10.64
N THR A 464 25.34 5.19 11.62
CA THR A 464 26.79 5.30 11.75
C THR A 464 27.50 3.98 11.48
N PHE A 465 26.79 2.86 11.63
CA PHE A 465 27.38 1.53 11.58
C PHE A 465 26.38 0.49 11.09
N CYS A 466 26.80 -0.26 10.08
CA CYS A 466 26.23 -1.55 9.70
C CYS A 466 27.37 -2.55 9.48
N ALA A 467 27.30 -3.71 10.13
CA ALA A 467 28.26 -4.80 9.94
C ALA A 467 27.57 -6.05 9.40
N ALA A 468 28.24 -6.73 8.48
CA ALA A 468 27.80 -8.02 7.98
C ALA A 468 27.72 -9.03 9.13
N SER A 469 26.58 -9.72 9.23
CA SER A 469 26.23 -10.68 10.28
C SER A 469 25.50 -11.87 9.66
N GLY A 470 25.66 -13.04 10.27
CA GLY A 470 25.02 -14.28 9.81
C GLY A 470 25.70 -14.92 8.59
N PRO A 471 25.00 -15.89 7.96
CA PRO A 471 25.52 -16.63 6.81
C PRO A 471 25.89 -15.71 5.65
N GLY A 472 27.08 -15.86 5.09
CA GLY A 472 27.55 -15.07 3.95
C GLY A 472 28.32 -13.79 4.32
N ARG A 473 28.52 -13.49 5.62
CA ARG A 473 29.32 -12.32 6.05
C ARG A 473 30.73 -12.30 5.47
N CYS A 474 31.32 -13.48 5.19
CA CYS A 474 32.66 -13.59 4.62
C CYS A 474 32.74 -13.14 3.15
N LYS A 475 31.60 -12.97 2.46
CA LYS A 475 31.56 -12.42 1.09
C LYS A 475 31.88 -10.93 1.03
N VAL A 476 31.58 -10.18 2.10
CA VAL A 476 31.79 -8.73 2.16
C VAL A 476 33.04 -8.45 2.98
N ASN A 477 34.09 -7.97 2.33
CA ASN A 477 35.38 -7.62 2.95
C ASN A 477 35.92 -8.71 3.91
N ASN A 478 35.72 -9.99 3.56
CA ASN A 478 36.08 -11.16 4.35
C ASN A 478 35.61 -11.11 5.82
N GLY A 479 34.43 -10.50 6.07
CA GLY A 479 33.88 -10.33 7.41
C GLY A 479 34.72 -9.46 8.36
N GLY A 480 35.64 -8.66 7.82
CA GLY A 480 36.63 -7.90 8.60
C GLY A 480 37.74 -8.76 9.21
N CYS A 481 37.85 -10.02 8.79
CA CYS A 481 38.87 -10.97 9.25
C CYS A 481 40.08 -11.01 8.31
N TRP A 482 41.22 -11.43 8.86
CA TRP A 482 42.44 -11.61 8.08
C TRP A 482 42.23 -12.61 6.95
N HIS A 483 42.73 -12.27 5.76
CA HIS A 483 42.95 -13.21 4.67
C HIS A 483 44.26 -12.88 3.96
N GLU A 484 44.96 -13.90 3.49
CA GLU A 484 46.17 -13.74 2.71
C GLU A 484 46.22 -14.79 1.60
N THR A 485 46.83 -14.43 0.47
CA THR A 485 47.06 -15.34 -0.65
C THR A 485 48.55 -15.34 -0.98
N ARG A 486 49.16 -16.52 -0.94
CA ARG A 486 50.57 -16.73 -1.27
C ARG A 486 50.72 -18.04 -2.03
N ASP A 487 51.51 -18.00 -3.10
CA ASP A 487 51.80 -19.15 -3.97
C ASP A 487 50.56 -19.94 -4.43
N GLY A 488 49.47 -19.23 -4.75
CA GLY A 488 48.22 -19.81 -5.25
C GLY A 488 47.28 -20.41 -4.19
N HIS A 489 47.66 -20.38 -2.92
CA HIS A 489 46.82 -20.80 -1.79
C HIS A 489 46.26 -19.57 -1.08
N THR A 490 44.98 -19.60 -0.72
CA THR A 490 44.30 -18.51 0.00
C THR A 490 43.80 -19.05 1.33
N PHE A 491 44.22 -18.43 2.42
CA PHE A 491 43.74 -18.73 3.76
C PHE A 491 42.93 -17.54 4.30
N SER A 492 41.88 -17.84 5.06
CA SER A 492 41.01 -16.83 5.66
C SER A 492 40.66 -17.23 7.09
N ALA A 493 40.62 -16.23 7.97
CA ALA A 493 40.17 -16.37 9.35
C ALA A 493 38.65 -16.15 9.52
N CYS A 494 37.92 -15.97 8.42
CA CYS A 494 36.48 -15.74 8.44
C CYS A 494 35.70 -17.06 8.47
N LEU A 495 34.77 -17.18 9.42
CA LEU A 495 33.83 -18.29 9.52
C LEU A 495 32.41 -17.80 9.21
N ASP A 496 31.71 -18.48 8.30
CA ASP A 496 30.33 -18.16 7.92
C ASP A 496 29.31 -18.50 9.02
N ASP A 497 29.69 -19.33 9.99
CA ASP A 497 28.82 -19.80 11.08
C ASP A 497 29.24 -19.12 12.40
N GLY A 498 28.44 -18.17 12.88
CA GLY A 498 28.60 -17.54 14.19
C GLY A 498 28.68 -16.01 14.22
N ASP A 499 28.31 -15.42 15.37
CA ASP A 499 28.42 -13.99 15.64
C ASP A 499 29.90 -13.58 15.77
N THR A 500 30.36 -12.77 14.80
CA THR A 500 31.54 -11.87 14.81
C THR A 500 32.93 -12.39 15.18
N LYS A 501 33.13 -13.67 15.48
CA LYS A 501 34.47 -14.19 15.82
C LYS A 501 35.29 -14.50 14.57
N CYS A 502 36.43 -13.82 14.39
CA CYS A 502 37.48 -14.24 13.46
C CYS A 502 38.36 -15.28 14.17
N VAL A 503 38.69 -16.37 13.49
CA VAL A 503 39.50 -17.46 14.04
C VAL A 503 40.51 -17.86 12.99
N CYS A 504 41.80 -17.79 13.31
CA CYS A 504 42.84 -18.21 12.38
C CYS A 504 42.63 -19.67 11.95
N PRO A 505 42.83 -19.97 10.65
CA PRO A 505 42.73 -21.34 10.16
C PRO A 505 43.80 -22.23 10.81
N PRO A 506 43.62 -23.57 10.81
CA PRO A 506 44.63 -24.51 11.29
C PRO A 506 46.00 -24.25 10.62
N GLY A 507 47.09 -24.34 11.40
CA GLY A 507 48.44 -23.98 10.95
C GLY A 507 48.83 -22.53 11.23
N PHE A 508 47.89 -21.70 11.70
CA PHE A 508 48.16 -20.29 12.01
C PHE A 508 47.77 -19.92 13.45
N LYS A 509 48.48 -18.97 14.05
CA LYS A 509 48.21 -18.38 15.37
C LYS A 509 48.04 -16.87 15.28
N GLY A 510 47.14 -16.30 16.06
CA GLY A 510 46.95 -14.84 16.09
C GLY A 510 45.57 -14.42 16.57
N ASP A 511 45.24 -13.16 16.32
CA ASP A 511 43.95 -12.56 16.70
C ASP A 511 42.84 -12.80 15.66
N GLY A 512 43.19 -13.29 14.46
CA GLY A 512 42.25 -13.54 13.36
C GLY A 512 41.75 -12.28 12.65
N VAL A 513 42.04 -11.09 13.18
CA VAL A 513 41.53 -9.81 12.65
C VAL A 513 42.62 -9.08 11.88
N LYS A 514 43.81 -8.94 12.47
CA LYS A 514 44.94 -8.21 11.87
C LYS A 514 46.10 -9.12 11.51
N SER A 515 46.32 -10.19 12.26
CA SER A 515 47.36 -11.16 11.93
C SER A 515 46.96 -12.60 12.24
N CYS A 516 47.28 -13.47 11.29
CA CYS A 516 47.45 -14.89 11.49
C CYS A 516 48.87 -15.22 11.03
N GLU A 517 49.75 -15.50 11.98
CA GLU A 517 51.13 -15.88 11.74
C GLU A 517 51.21 -17.40 11.59
N ASP A 518 51.99 -17.85 10.62
CA ASP A 518 52.29 -19.25 10.39
C ASP A 518 52.91 -19.88 11.64
N ILE A 519 52.44 -21.06 12.01
CA ILE A 519 53.00 -21.81 13.13
C ILE A 519 54.08 -22.70 12.55
N ASP A 520 55.33 -22.45 12.88
CA ASP A 520 56.40 -23.40 12.57
C ASP A 520 56.24 -24.64 13.46
N GLU A 521 55.50 -25.64 12.95
CA GLU A 521 55.24 -26.85 13.72
C GLU A 521 56.51 -27.71 13.90
N CYS A 522 57.52 -27.52 13.04
CA CYS A 522 58.83 -28.17 13.14
C CYS A 522 59.61 -27.65 14.36
N ASP A 523 59.64 -26.33 14.56
CA ASP A 523 60.32 -25.67 15.69
C ASP A 523 59.59 -25.91 17.01
N GLU A 524 58.25 -26.00 17.00
CA GLU A 524 57.47 -26.35 18.19
C GLU A 524 57.63 -27.82 18.64
N LYS A 525 58.30 -28.67 17.83
CA LYS A 525 58.54 -30.10 18.09
C LYS A 525 57.27 -30.89 18.42
N LYS A 526 56.14 -30.51 17.84
CA LYS A 526 54.86 -31.22 18.02
C LYS A 526 54.61 -32.27 16.95
N VAL A 527 55.36 -32.22 15.84
CA VAL A 527 55.17 -33.06 14.65
C VAL A 527 56.52 -33.58 14.14
N CYS A 528 56.48 -34.59 13.27
CA CYS A 528 57.66 -35.25 12.68
C CYS A 528 58.70 -35.71 13.73
N GLN A 529 58.28 -36.37 14.81
CA GLN A 529 59.16 -36.79 15.91
C GLN A 529 59.90 -38.12 15.64
N CYS A 530 59.70 -38.73 14.47
CA CYS A 530 60.37 -39.97 14.09
C CYS A 530 61.89 -39.79 13.85
N PRO A 531 62.72 -40.80 14.19
CA PRO A 531 64.19 -40.69 14.11
C PRO A 531 64.75 -40.47 12.70
N GLU A 532 64.00 -40.87 11.65
CA GLU A 532 64.42 -40.83 10.25
C GLU A 532 63.64 -39.79 9.42
N CYS A 533 62.97 -38.85 10.12
CA CYS A 533 62.11 -37.85 9.54
C CYS A 533 62.78 -36.48 9.49
N SER A 534 62.70 -35.82 8.33
CA SER A 534 63.06 -34.42 8.15
C SER A 534 61.77 -33.62 8.05
N CYS A 535 61.60 -32.67 8.97
CA CYS A 535 60.49 -31.72 8.95
C CYS A 535 60.86 -30.52 8.08
N LYS A 536 59.94 -30.12 7.20
CA LYS A 536 60.04 -28.89 6.44
C LYS A 536 58.76 -28.09 6.68
N ASP A 537 58.92 -26.92 7.25
CA ASP A 537 57.83 -25.98 7.47
C ASP A 537 57.32 -25.42 6.13
N THR A 538 56.00 -25.25 6.02
CA THR A 538 55.33 -24.73 4.83
C THR A 538 54.25 -23.74 5.22
N TRP A 539 53.97 -22.77 4.37
CA TRP A 539 52.96 -21.78 4.71
C TRP A 539 51.56 -22.40 4.85
N GLY A 540 51.04 -22.45 6.08
CA GLY A 540 49.80 -23.11 6.49
C GLY A 540 49.93 -24.58 6.93
N GLY A 541 51.14 -25.08 7.18
CA GLY A 541 51.38 -26.41 7.76
C GLY A 541 52.80 -26.93 7.56
N TYR A 542 52.98 -28.26 7.50
CA TYR A 542 54.32 -28.84 7.41
C TYR A 542 54.36 -30.06 6.50
N GLU A 543 55.54 -30.33 5.96
CA GLU A 543 55.87 -31.51 5.16
C GLU A 543 56.94 -32.34 5.89
N CYS A 544 56.56 -33.52 6.39
CA CYS A 544 57.55 -34.49 6.89
C CYS A 544 58.00 -35.39 5.73
N THR A 545 59.30 -35.50 5.53
CA THR A 545 59.91 -36.43 4.57
C THR A 545 60.73 -37.48 5.30
N CYS A 546 60.72 -38.71 4.82
CA CYS A 546 61.58 -39.78 5.33
C CYS A 546 62.85 -39.90 4.46
N SER A 547 63.89 -40.48 5.05
CA SER A 547 65.13 -40.86 4.34
C SER A 547 64.85 -41.82 3.17
N GLU A 548 65.74 -41.85 2.15
CA GLU A 548 65.49 -42.50 0.84
C GLU A 548 64.83 -43.90 0.93
N ASP A 549 63.77 -44.10 0.12
CA ASP A 549 62.91 -45.29 -0.03
C ASP A 549 61.85 -45.61 1.05
N LEU A 550 61.58 -44.66 1.95
CA LEU A 550 60.54 -44.79 2.99
C LEU A 550 59.32 -43.87 2.72
N LEU A 551 58.11 -44.35 3.01
CA LEU A 551 56.88 -43.55 2.98
C LEU A 551 56.50 -43.09 4.39
N TYR A 552 56.23 -41.79 4.55
CA TYR A 552 55.77 -41.21 5.81
C TYR A 552 54.25 -41.40 6.02
N ILE A 553 53.84 -41.89 7.19
CA ILE A 553 52.43 -42.05 7.58
C ILE A 553 52.09 -41.06 8.70
N ARG A 554 51.28 -40.05 8.37
CA ARG A 554 50.93 -38.92 9.25
C ARG A 554 50.16 -39.32 10.53
N GLU A 555 49.29 -40.34 10.49
CA GLU A 555 48.51 -40.78 11.67
C GLU A 555 49.35 -41.44 12.77
N HIS A 556 50.52 -42.00 12.41
CA HIS A 556 51.36 -42.76 13.33
C HIS A 556 52.77 -42.17 13.48
N ASP A 557 53.06 -41.05 12.81
CA ASP A 557 54.38 -40.39 12.81
C ASP A 557 55.53 -41.40 12.58
N THR A 558 55.41 -42.22 11.52
CA THR A 558 56.34 -43.32 11.21
C THR A 558 56.69 -43.43 9.74
N CYS A 559 57.90 -43.91 9.46
CA CYS A 559 58.42 -44.23 8.12
C CYS A 559 58.34 -45.74 7.86
N ILE A 560 57.77 -46.17 6.73
CA ILE A 560 57.66 -47.58 6.36
C ILE A 560 58.39 -47.87 5.04
N SER A 561 59.15 -48.98 5.00
CA SER A 561 59.92 -49.41 3.82
C SER A 561 59.03 -49.89 2.69
N LYS A 562 59.40 -49.52 1.46
CA LYS A 562 58.76 -49.98 0.23
C LYS A 562 59.26 -51.36 -0.20
N THR A 563 59.34 -52.35 0.69
CA THR A 563 59.66 -53.73 0.28
C THR A 563 58.41 -54.41 -0.27
N THR A 564 58.38 -54.58 -1.59
CA THR A 564 57.45 -55.46 -2.28
C THR A 564 57.78 -56.91 -1.93
N ALA A 565 57.11 -57.45 -0.91
CA ALA A 565 57.11 -58.89 -0.66
C ALA A 565 56.36 -59.59 -1.79
N GLN A 566 57.11 -60.08 -2.77
CA GLN A 566 56.62 -60.89 -3.87
C GLN A 566 56.22 -62.28 -3.34
N VAL A 567 55.05 -62.41 -2.72
CA VAL A 567 54.50 -63.70 -2.28
C VAL A 567 53.80 -64.37 -3.46
N LYS A 568 54.57 -65.07 -4.30
CA LYS A 568 54.04 -66.15 -5.13
C LYS A 568 53.66 -67.31 -4.21
N SER A 569 52.39 -67.35 -3.78
CA SER A 569 51.62 -68.58 -3.46
C SER A 569 50.43 -68.22 -2.57
N ALA A 570 49.34 -67.73 -3.16
CA ALA A 570 48.02 -67.65 -2.51
C ALA A 570 46.84 -67.40 -3.47
N TRP A 571 47.08 -67.27 -4.79
CA TRP A 571 46.02 -66.91 -5.75
C TRP A 571 45.12 -68.08 -6.18
N ALA A 572 45.48 -69.33 -5.87
CA ALA A 572 44.65 -70.48 -6.18
C ALA A 572 43.46 -70.67 -5.20
N ALA A 573 43.63 -70.33 -3.91
CA ALA A 573 42.59 -70.52 -2.90
C ALA A 573 41.48 -69.44 -2.96
N ILE A 574 41.82 -68.22 -3.36
CA ILE A 574 40.87 -67.08 -3.41
C ILE A 574 39.91 -67.22 -4.61
N TRP A 575 40.37 -67.78 -5.74
CA TRP A 575 39.50 -68.02 -6.91
C TRP A 575 38.41 -69.06 -6.64
N PHE A 576 38.67 -70.11 -5.85
CA PHE A 576 37.63 -71.09 -5.49
C PHE A 576 36.57 -70.50 -4.56
N ILE A 577 36.95 -69.59 -3.66
CA ILE A 577 36.02 -68.90 -2.74
C ILE A 577 35.17 -67.88 -3.51
N LEU A 578 35.77 -67.13 -4.44
CA LEU A 578 35.04 -66.14 -5.27
C LEU A 578 34.05 -66.80 -6.23
N ILE A 579 34.38 -67.96 -6.83
CA ILE A 579 33.44 -68.72 -7.66
C ILE A 579 32.29 -69.29 -6.79
N GLY A 580 32.59 -69.78 -5.59
CA GLY A 580 31.57 -70.26 -4.64
C GLY A 580 30.59 -69.15 -4.21
N LEU A 581 31.11 -67.95 -3.92
CA LEU A 581 30.28 -66.79 -3.56
C LEU A 581 29.47 -66.24 -4.75
N ALA A 582 29.99 -66.31 -5.97
CA ALA A 582 29.26 -65.90 -7.17
C ALA A 582 28.07 -66.84 -7.47
N ILE A 583 28.23 -68.15 -7.25
CA ILE A 583 27.14 -69.13 -7.43
C ILE A 583 26.06 -68.96 -6.35
N ALA A 584 26.46 -68.72 -5.09
CA ALA A 584 25.53 -68.44 -4.00
C ALA A 584 24.79 -67.10 -4.19
N GLY A 585 25.48 -66.06 -4.67
CA GLY A 585 24.90 -64.76 -5.00
C GLY A 585 23.93 -64.80 -6.18
N GLY A 586 24.24 -65.59 -7.22
CA GLY A 586 23.34 -65.80 -8.36
C GLY A 586 22.03 -66.50 -8.00
N GLY A 587 22.08 -67.47 -7.07
CA GLY A 587 20.89 -68.14 -6.54
C GLY A 587 20.00 -67.21 -5.70
N ALA A 588 20.60 -66.37 -4.85
CA ALA A 588 19.87 -65.40 -4.02
C ALA A 588 19.23 -64.27 -4.86
N TYR A 589 19.89 -63.83 -5.93
CA TYR A 589 19.39 -62.78 -6.81
C TYR A 589 18.20 -63.23 -7.67
N MET A 590 18.15 -64.50 -8.11
CA MET A 590 16.96 -65.04 -8.79
C MET A 590 15.74 -65.14 -7.85
N VAL A 591 15.94 -65.51 -6.58
CA VAL A 591 14.86 -65.54 -5.58
C VAL A 591 14.39 -64.12 -5.23
N TYR A 592 15.31 -63.16 -5.10
CA TYR A 592 14.99 -61.74 -4.88
C TYR A 592 14.17 -61.14 -6.04
N LYS A 593 14.56 -61.41 -7.28
CA LYS A 593 13.86 -60.93 -8.48
C LYS A 593 12.51 -61.60 -8.72
N TYR A 594 12.31 -62.82 -8.19
CA TYR A 594 11.04 -63.54 -8.25
C TYR A 594 10.06 -63.11 -7.14
N ARG A 595 10.54 -62.63 -5.98
CA ARG A 595 9.71 -62.21 -4.84
C ARG A 595 9.35 -60.72 -4.82
N LEU A 596 10.09 -59.85 -5.53
CA LEU A 596 9.79 -58.41 -5.62
C LEU A 596 8.72 -58.04 -6.66
N ARG A 597 8.23 -59.01 -7.44
CA ARG A 597 7.19 -58.78 -8.46
C ARG A 597 5.76 -58.94 -7.94
N SER A 598 5.57 -59.09 -6.62
CA SER A 598 4.24 -59.32 -6.01
C SER A 598 3.87 -58.42 -4.83
N TYR A 599 4.56 -57.30 -4.59
CA TYR A 599 4.15 -56.31 -3.57
C TYR A 599 4.48 -54.90 -4.02
N MET A 600 3.62 -54.35 -4.88
CA MET A 600 3.60 -52.93 -5.18
C MET A 600 2.14 -52.50 -5.32
N ASP A 601 1.47 -52.40 -4.16
CA ASP A 601 0.48 -51.36 -3.93
C ASP A 601 0.36 -51.11 -2.43
N SER A 602 -0.03 -49.88 -2.07
CA SER A 602 -0.23 -49.30 -0.74
C SER A 602 1.00 -48.86 0.08
N GLU A 603 1.21 -47.53 0.01
CA GLU A 603 1.48 -46.63 1.14
C GLU A 603 2.89 -46.59 1.78
N ILE A 604 3.64 -45.53 1.48
CA ILE A 604 3.93 -44.42 2.41
C ILE A 604 4.26 -43.17 1.58
N ARG A 605 3.26 -42.29 1.47
CA ARG A 605 3.38 -40.88 1.12
C ARG A 605 2.81 -40.13 2.31
N ALA A 606 3.61 -39.89 3.36
CA ALA A 606 3.25 -39.02 4.48
C ALA A 606 4.44 -38.71 5.41
N ILE A 607 5.41 -37.92 4.93
CA ILE A 607 6.16 -36.96 5.76
C ILE A 607 6.02 -35.59 5.10
N MET A 608 4.77 -35.15 4.95
CA MET A 608 4.38 -33.76 4.70
C MET A 608 2.92 -33.61 5.10
N SER A 609 2.67 -33.50 6.40
CA SER A 609 1.49 -32.79 6.90
C SER A 609 1.64 -32.56 8.41
N GLN A 610 2.33 -31.50 8.75
CA GLN A 610 2.18 -30.82 10.04
C GLN A 610 2.13 -29.30 9.80
N TYR A 611 1.20 -28.89 8.93
CA TYR A 611 0.34 -27.73 9.23
C TYR A 611 -0.89 -28.29 9.95
N MET A 612 -1.38 -27.51 10.90
CA MET A 612 -2.09 -27.89 12.12
C MET A 612 -3.61 -28.18 11.91
N PRO A 613 -4.40 -28.45 12.97
CA PRO A 613 -5.14 -29.71 13.19
C PRO A 613 -6.68 -29.52 13.12
N LEU A 614 -7.47 -30.59 13.02
CA LEU A 614 -8.88 -30.55 13.45
C LEU A 614 -9.36 -31.90 13.97
N ASP A 615 -10.30 -31.77 14.89
CA ASP A 615 -10.72 -32.71 15.92
C ASP A 615 -11.39 -34.02 15.49
N SER A 616 -11.36 -34.93 16.46
CA SER A 616 -12.18 -36.12 16.69
C SER A 616 -13.51 -36.22 15.94
N GLN A 617 -13.79 -37.40 15.38
CA GLN A 617 -15.06 -38.09 15.62
C GLN A 617 -14.98 -39.60 15.37
N SER A 618 -15.81 -40.28 16.17
CA SER A 618 -15.98 -41.69 16.49
C SER A 618 -16.66 -42.54 15.40
N GLU A 619 -16.37 -43.85 15.47
CA GLU A 619 -17.22 -45.04 15.22
C GLU A 619 -18.27 -45.03 14.10
N VAL A 620 -18.28 -46.09 13.26
CA VAL A 620 -19.40 -47.05 13.05
C VAL A 620 -18.89 -48.23 12.20
N PRO A 621 -19.29 -49.49 12.49
CA PRO A 621 -18.86 -50.69 11.75
C PRO A 621 -19.90 -51.21 10.72
N ASP A 622 -19.40 -52.11 9.89
CA ASP A 622 -20.10 -53.21 9.20
C ASP A 622 -20.89 -52.92 7.91
N HIS A 623 -20.51 -53.59 6.82
CA HIS A 623 -21.43 -54.50 6.12
C HIS A 623 -20.70 -55.47 5.18
N GLN A 624 -20.92 -56.75 5.44
CA GLN A 624 -20.78 -57.90 4.54
C GLN A 624 -21.69 -57.84 3.30
N SER A 625 -21.23 -58.44 2.18
CA SER A 625 -21.91 -59.47 1.34
C SER A 625 -21.21 -59.52 -0.03
N GLU A 626 -20.57 -60.64 -0.41
CA GLU A 626 -21.16 -61.75 -1.21
C GLU A 626 -21.96 -61.25 -2.43
N ASP A 627 -21.46 -61.47 -3.65
CA ASP A 627 -21.88 -62.67 -4.38
C ASP A 627 -21.14 -62.93 -5.71
N ARG A 628 -21.22 -64.19 -6.09
CA ARG A 628 -20.57 -64.92 -7.18
C ARG A 628 -21.41 -64.82 -8.47
N ALA A 629 -20.79 -64.55 -9.62
CA ALA A 629 -21.13 -65.12 -10.94
C ALA A 629 -20.10 -64.71 -11.99
#